data_AF-A0A2M7MZC1-F1
#
_entry.id   AF-A0A2M7MZC1-F1
#
_cell.length_a   1.000
_cell.length_b   1.000
_cell.length_c   1.000
_cell.angle_alpha   90.00
_cell.angle_beta   90.00
_cell.angle_gamma   90.00
#
_symmetry.space_group_name_H-M   'P 1'
#
loop_
_entity.id
_entity.type
_entity.pdbx_description
1 polymer ?
#
loop_
_entity_poly.entity_id
_entity_poly.type
_entity_poly.pdbx_seq_one_letter_code
_entity_poly.pdbx_strand_id
1 'polypeptide(L)'
;MPPLSQQPYFLRALYEWCVDSGLTPYLSVRVDHRTRVPQGYIKEGQIVLNLGPSAVRNLNMDNEWITFSARFGGASHAIEVPVANVLAIYARETGEGMGFASEAGLDVTGKVAEGETAAEAGPSGSDEPPKTPRGRPQLRVVK
;
A
#
# COMPACT_ATOMS: atom_id res chain seq x y z
N MET A 1 -3.08 20.84 -22.20
CA MET A 1 -2.80 20.52 -20.79
C MET A 1 -2.75 19.01 -20.65
N PRO A 2 -1.80 18.44 -19.89
CA PRO A 2 -1.85 17.02 -19.58
C PRO A 2 -3.16 16.67 -18.85
N PRO A 3 -3.70 15.45 -19.02
CA PRO A 3 -4.91 15.03 -18.34
C PRO A 3 -4.70 15.01 -16.81
N LEU A 4 -5.77 15.28 -16.06
CA LEU A 4 -5.74 15.24 -14.60
C LEU A 4 -5.54 13.80 -14.12
N SER A 5 -4.52 13.55 -13.29
CA SER A 5 -4.31 12.24 -12.69
C SER A 5 -5.41 11.91 -11.67
N GLN A 6 -5.93 10.69 -11.72
CA GLN A 6 -6.92 10.17 -10.77
C GLN A 6 -6.26 9.71 -9.44
N GLN A 7 -4.95 9.46 -9.46
CA GLN A 7 -4.19 8.94 -8.31
C GLN A 7 -4.39 9.72 -7.00
N PRO A 8 -4.25 11.06 -6.94
CA PRO A 8 -4.46 11.79 -5.68
C PRO A 8 -5.90 11.68 -5.15
N TYR A 9 -6.88 11.49 -6.02
CA TYR A 9 -8.28 11.32 -5.63
C TYR A 9 -8.53 9.94 -5.02
N PHE A 10 -7.99 8.89 -5.63
CA PHE A 10 -8.04 7.55 -5.05
C PHE A 10 -7.26 7.44 -3.75
N LEU A 11 -6.13 8.13 -3.61
CA LEU A 11 -5.39 8.20 -2.36
C LEU A 11 -6.23 8.73 -1.21
N ARG A 12 -6.93 9.87 -1.41
CA ARG A 12 -7.82 10.43 -0.40
C ARG A 12 -8.98 9.48 -0.06
N ALA A 13 -9.64 8.92 -1.09
CA ALA A 13 -10.76 8.01 -0.88
C ALA A 13 -10.35 6.73 -0.12
N LEU A 14 -9.20 6.14 -0.44
CA LEU A 14 -8.70 4.94 0.23
C LEU A 14 -8.20 5.24 1.64
N TYR A 15 -7.63 6.42 1.87
CA TYR A 15 -7.29 6.88 3.21
C TYR A 15 -8.54 7.00 4.09
N GLU A 16 -9.58 7.71 3.61
CA GLU A 16 -10.83 7.89 4.34
C GLU A 16 -11.50 6.54 4.63
N TRP A 17 -11.64 5.68 3.62
CA TRP A 17 -12.17 4.33 3.81
C TRP A 17 -11.39 3.52 4.85
N CYS A 18 -10.06 3.57 4.80
CA CYS A 18 -9.21 2.85 5.75
C CYS A 18 -9.43 3.34 7.18
N VAL A 19 -9.50 4.66 7.39
CA VAL A 19 -9.72 5.26 8.71
C VAL A 19 -11.14 4.99 9.23
N ASP A 20 -12.16 5.14 8.38
CA ASP A 20 -13.56 4.89 8.74
C ASP A 20 -13.81 3.41 9.08
N SER A 21 -13.04 2.50 8.46
CA SER A 21 -13.04 1.07 8.77
C SER A 21 -12.29 0.71 10.05
N GLY A 22 -11.69 1.69 10.75
CA GLY A 22 -10.91 1.48 11.96
C GLY A 22 -9.54 0.84 11.72
N LEU A 23 -9.04 0.89 10.49
CA LEU A 23 -7.75 0.32 10.08
C LEU A 23 -6.66 1.40 10.00
N THR A 24 -5.39 0.99 9.97
CA THR A 24 -4.26 1.93 9.93
C THR A 24 -3.74 2.11 8.51
N PRO A 25 -3.90 3.30 7.88
CA PRO A 25 -3.41 3.54 6.52
C PRO A 25 -1.89 3.64 6.50
N TYR A 26 -1.25 2.81 5.67
CA TYR A 26 0.17 2.81 5.38
C TYR A 26 0.40 3.23 3.93
N LEU A 27 1.40 4.08 3.72
CA LEU A 27 1.78 4.62 2.42
C LEU A 27 3.17 4.11 2.03
N SER A 28 3.27 3.37 0.94
CA SER A 28 4.55 2.97 0.35
C SER A 28 4.99 4.01 -0.68
N VAL A 29 6.22 4.49 -0.54
CA VAL A 29 6.74 5.63 -1.30
C VAL A 29 8.13 5.33 -1.83
N ARG A 30 8.36 5.62 -3.11
CA ARG A 30 9.69 5.70 -3.71
C ARG A 30 10.36 7.02 -3.30
N VAL A 31 11.60 6.95 -2.84
CA VAL A 31 12.35 8.13 -2.42
C VAL A 31 13.26 8.59 -3.56
N ASP A 32 13.13 9.86 -3.93
CA ASP A 32 14.01 10.55 -4.88
C ASP A 32 14.45 11.91 -4.30
N HIS A 33 15.07 12.73 -5.15
CA HIS A 33 15.55 14.08 -4.80
C HIS A 33 14.45 15.10 -4.45
N ARG A 34 13.18 14.82 -4.77
CA ARG A 34 12.02 15.67 -4.45
C ARG A 34 11.31 15.22 -3.17
N THR A 35 11.53 13.98 -2.73
CA THR A 35 10.96 13.46 -1.49
C THR A 35 11.77 13.93 -0.28
N ARG A 36 11.09 14.51 0.71
CA ARG A 36 11.69 14.88 2.00
C ARG A 36 11.23 13.91 3.09
N VAL A 37 12.11 12.99 3.46
CA VAL A 37 11.91 12.00 4.53
C VAL A 37 13.20 11.78 5.31
N PRO A 38 13.13 11.31 6.58
CA PRO A 38 14.31 10.97 7.37
C PRO A 38 15.11 9.81 6.75
N GLN A 39 16.36 10.09 6.36
CA GLN A 39 17.18 9.17 5.56
C GLN A 39 17.45 7.81 6.23
N GLY A 40 17.54 7.78 7.57
CA GLY A 40 17.79 6.55 8.32
C GLY A 40 16.67 5.50 8.28
N TYR A 41 15.52 5.84 7.70
CA TYR A 41 14.35 4.95 7.60
C TYR A 41 14.10 4.47 6.15
N ILE A 42 14.93 4.89 5.20
CA ILE A 42 14.85 4.47 3.81
C ILE A 42 15.48 3.08 3.68
N LYS A 43 14.78 2.19 2.98
CA LYS A 43 15.27 0.84 2.63
C LYS A 43 15.09 0.64 1.14
N GLU A 44 16.16 0.28 0.43
CA GLU A 44 16.12 -0.01 -1.02
C GLU A 44 15.48 1.11 -1.85
N GLY A 45 15.76 2.37 -1.48
CA GLY A 45 15.19 3.54 -2.17
C GLY A 45 13.70 3.76 -1.92
N GLN A 46 13.11 3.08 -0.93
CA GLN A 46 11.71 3.19 -0.56
C GLN A 46 11.54 3.48 0.94
N ILE A 47 10.38 4.00 1.30
CA ILE A 47 9.97 4.21 2.69
C ILE A 47 8.49 3.88 2.83
N VAL A 48 8.14 3.25 3.95
CA VAL A 48 6.74 3.01 4.34
C VAL A 48 6.39 3.95 5.47
N LEU A 49 5.33 4.74 5.28
CA LEU A 49 4.90 5.79 6.19
C LEU A 49 3.55 5.41 6.80
N ASN A 50 3.46 5.44 8.13
CA ASN A 50 2.19 5.30 8.83
C ASN A 50 1.43 6.63 8.79
N LEU A 51 0.26 6.64 8.14
CA LEU A 51 -0.63 7.80 8.03
C LEU A 51 -1.79 7.77 9.03
N GLY A 52 -1.83 6.82 9.96
CA GLY A 52 -2.89 6.73 10.97
C GLY A 52 -3.07 8.07 11.72
N PRO A 53 -4.32 8.48 12.05
CA PRO A 53 -4.59 9.79 12.65
C PRO A 53 -3.79 10.09 13.94
N SER A 54 -3.37 9.05 14.68
CA SER A 54 -2.53 9.17 15.88
C SER A 54 -1.03 9.28 15.60
N ALA A 55 -0.57 8.88 14.41
CA ALA A 55 0.84 8.84 14.02
C ALA A 55 1.33 10.13 13.33
N VAL A 56 0.40 10.90 12.75
CA VAL A 56 0.71 12.10 11.97
C VAL A 56 0.01 13.35 12.49
N ARG A 57 0.54 14.52 12.14
CA ARG A 57 -0.08 15.82 12.37
C ARG A 57 -0.11 16.64 11.10
N ASN A 58 -1.17 17.44 10.94
CA ASN A 58 -1.37 18.33 9.80
C ASN A 58 -1.25 17.59 8.46
N LEU A 59 -1.91 16.44 8.36
CA LEU A 59 -1.93 15.66 7.13
C LEU A 59 -2.70 16.45 6.05
N ASN A 60 -2.01 16.71 4.96
CA ASN A 60 -2.57 17.34 3.77
C ASN A 60 -2.25 16.47 2.55
N MET A 61 -3.28 16.08 1.81
CA MET A 61 -3.18 15.27 0.59
C MET A 61 -3.70 16.09 -0.59
N ASP A 62 -2.84 16.93 -1.15
CA ASP A 62 -3.12 17.71 -2.34
C ASP A 62 -2.97 16.86 -3.61
N ASN A 63 -3.23 17.46 -4.77
CA ASN A 63 -3.09 16.78 -6.05
C ASN A 63 -1.64 16.51 -6.46
N GLU A 64 -0.69 17.31 -5.97
CA GLU A 64 0.73 17.17 -6.32
C GLU A 64 1.58 16.63 -5.17
N TRP A 65 1.17 16.90 -3.93
CA TRP A 65 1.98 16.65 -2.73
C TRP A 65 1.14 16.06 -1.60
N ILE A 66 1.76 15.13 -0.88
CA ILE A 66 1.31 14.69 0.43
C ILE A 66 2.29 15.25 1.45
N THR A 67 1.77 16.01 2.42
CA THR A 67 2.59 16.64 3.46
C THR A 67 2.01 16.37 4.84
N PHE A 68 2.89 16.16 5.82
CA PHE A 68 2.51 15.98 7.22
C PHE A 68 3.74 16.09 8.14
N SER A 69 3.52 16.11 9.44
CA SER A 69 4.57 15.92 10.44
C SER A 69 4.40 14.58 11.15
N ALA A 70 5.50 13.84 11.36
CA ALA A 70 5.49 12.57 12.07
C ALA A 70 6.76 12.39 12.92
N ARG A 71 6.70 11.46 13.88
CA ARG A 71 7.82 11.19 14.79
C ARG A 71 8.61 9.97 14.33
N PHE A 72 9.92 10.14 14.24
CA PHE A 72 10.88 9.10 13.90
C PHE A 72 11.95 9.07 15.00
N GLY A 73 12.10 7.93 15.69
CA GLY A 73 13.05 7.82 16.80
C GLY A 73 12.76 8.80 17.94
N GLY A 74 11.49 9.19 18.11
CA GLY A 74 11.08 10.18 19.09
C GLY A 74 11.30 11.64 18.67
N ALA A 75 11.90 11.93 17.51
CA ALA A 75 12.05 13.30 16.99
C ALA A 75 11.00 13.61 15.91
N SER A 76 10.45 14.84 15.93
CA SER A 76 9.45 15.29 14.95
C SER A 76 10.12 15.70 13.65
N HIS A 77 9.59 15.22 12.52
CA HIS A 77 10.07 15.53 11.19
C HIS A 77 8.91 15.97 10.29
N ALA A 78 9.16 16.97 9.44
CA ALA A 78 8.26 17.30 8.34
C ALA A 78 8.52 16.35 7.17
N ILE A 79 7.43 15.82 6.62
CA ILE A 79 7.42 14.85 5.53
C ILE A 79 6.75 15.48 4.32
N GLU A 80 7.40 15.39 3.17
CA GLU A 80 6.90 15.92 1.90
C GLU A 80 7.12 14.86 0.81
N VAL A 81 6.05 14.39 0.20
CA VAL A 81 6.05 13.31 -0.78
C VAL A 81 5.31 13.78 -2.03
N PRO A 82 5.95 13.83 -3.21
CA PRO A 82 5.22 14.01 -4.46
C PRO A 82 4.23 12.86 -4.67
N VAL A 83 3.01 13.15 -5.12
CA VAL A 83 2.00 12.11 -5.38
C VAL A 83 2.51 11.07 -6.38
N ALA A 84 3.27 11.50 -7.40
CA ALA A 84 3.89 10.61 -8.39
C ALA A 84 4.87 9.57 -7.81
N ASN A 85 5.35 9.79 -6.58
CA ASN A 85 6.28 8.89 -5.89
C ASN A 85 5.57 7.86 -5.01
N VAL A 86 4.24 7.94 -4.88
CA VAL A 86 3.46 6.97 -4.14
C VAL A 86 3.32 5.68 -4.94
N LEU A 87 3.75 4.58 -4.34
CA LEU A 87 3.68 3.23 -4.91
C LEU A 87 2.40 2.51 -4.51
N ALA A 88 1.95 2.70 -3.26
CA ALA A 88 0.72 2.08 -2.77
C ALA A 88 0.18 2.80 -1.52
N ILE A 89 -1.12 2.67 -1.30
CA ILE A 89 -1.78 2.92 -0.02
C ILE A 89 -2.55 1.66 0.38
N TYR A 90 -2.42 1.23 1.63
CA TYR A 90 -3.07 0.01 2.12
C TYR A 90 -3.29 0.05 3.64
N ALA A 91 -4.26 -0.73 4.11
CA ALA A 91 -4.47 -0.98 5.52
C ALA A 91 -3.38 -1.92 6.07
N ARG A 92 -2.69 -1.50 7.13
CA ARG A 92 -1.61 -2.26 7.77
C ARG A 92 -2.05 -3.66 8.19
N GLU A 93 -3.26 -3.78 8.71
CA GLU A 93 -3.77 -4.99 9.36
C GLU A 93 -4.18 -6.07 8.35
N THR A 94 -4.74 -5.68 7.21
CA THR A 94 -5.32 -6.61 6.23
C THR A 94 -4.52 -6.67 4.93
N GLY A 95 -3.69 -5.65 4.64
CA GLY A 95 -3.03 -5.49 3.35
C GLY A 95 -3.94 -4.98 2.23
N GLU A 96 -5.24 -4.75 2.51
CA GLU A 96 -6.18 -4.24 1.50
C GLU A 96 -5.87 -2.80 1.12
N GLY A 97 -5.95 -2.49 -0.18
CA GLY A 97 -5.62 -1.18 -0.69
C GLY A 97 -5.38 -1.18 -2.20
N MET A 98 -4.56 -0.24 -2.66
CA MET A 98 -4.26 -0.05 -4.07
C MET A 98 -2.78 0.26 -4.28
N GLY A 99 -2.19 -0.41 -5.27
CA GLY A 99 -0.91 -0.02 -5.85
C GLY A 99 -1.12 0.92 -7.04
N PHE A 100 -0.25 1.90 -7.21
CA PHE A 100 -0.27 2.85 -8.31
C PHE A 100 0.87 2.57 -9.28
N ALA A 101 0.55 2.51 -10.57
CA ALA A 101 1.58 2.46 -11.61
C ALA A 101 2.27 3.82 -11.67
N SER A 102 3.60 3.82 -11.58
CA SER A 102 4.39 5.03 -11.80
C SER A 102 4.28 5.41 -13.27
N GLU A 103 4.04 6.68 -13.60
CA GLU A 103 3.95 7.23 -14.97
C GLU A 103 5.20 6.97 -15.86
N ALA A 104 6.24 6.31 -15.34
CA ALA A 104 7.33 5.71 -16.11
C ALA A 104 6.94 4.38 -16.81
N GLY A 105 5.72 3.89 -16.66
CA GLY A 105 5.23 2.68 -17.32
C GLY A 105 3.84 2.31 -16.82
N LEU A 106 2.83 2.67 -17.60
CA LEU A 106 1.49 2.11 -17.50
C LEU A 106 1.57 0.60 -17.73
N ASP A 107 1.59 -0.18 -16.65
CA ASP A 107 1.12 -1.55 -16.64
C ASP A 107 0.20 -1.73 -15.43
N VAL A 108 -1.07 -1.35 -15.62
CA VAL A 108 -2.15 -1.79 -14.75
C VAL A 108 -2.40 -3.26 -15.06
N THR A 109 -1.72 -4.16 -14.36
CA THR A 109 -2.21 -5.51 -14.14
C THR A 109 -2.08 -5.85 -12.66
N GLY A 110 -3.23 -5.98 -12.00
CA GLY A 110 -3.32 -6.39 -10.62
C GLY A 110 -2.69 -7.77 -10.43
N LYS A 111 -1.64 -7.81 -9.62
CA LYS A 111 -1.21 -9.03 -8.92
C LYS A 111 -0.68 -8.60 -7.55
N VAL A 112 -1.60 -8.53 -6.59
CA VAL A 112 -1.23 -8.60 -5.17
C VAL A 112 -0.52 -9.94 -4.99
N ALA A 113 0.77 -9.86 -4.67
CA ALA A 113 1.58 -11.03 -4.35
C ALA A 113 1.06 -11.59 -3.02
N GLU A 114 0.59 -12.85 -3.06
CA GLU A 114 0.41 -13.67 -1.88
C GLU A 114 1.72 -13.70 -1.08
N GLY A 115 1.60 -13.45 0.22
CA GLY A 115 2.74 -13.42 1.14
C GLY A 115 3.46 -14.76 1.18
N GLU A 116 4.75 -14.72 0.89
CA GLU A 116 5.68 -15.80 1.20
C GLU A 116 5.90 -15.84 2.71
N THR A 117 5.25 -16.80 3.38
CA THR A 117 5.58 -17.17 4.76
C THR A 117 6.75 -18.13 4.72
N ALA A 118 7.92 -17.67 5.15
CA ALA A 118 9.05 -18.54 5.48
C ALA A 118 8.84 -19.13 6.89
N ALA A 119 8.74 -20.47 6.97
CA ALA A 119 9.02 -21.23 8.19
C ALA A 119 9.45 -22.67 7.86
N GLU A 120 10.74 -22.91 8.12
CA GLU A 120 11.52 -24.12 8.48
C GLU A 120 10.99 -25.58 8.26
N ALA A 121 11.94 -26.43 7.85
CA ALA A 121 11.94 -27.91 7.86
C ALA A 121 11.67 -28.50 9.25
N GLY A 122 11.08 -29.68 9.54
CA GLY A 122 10.70 -30.97 8.92
C GLY A 122 10.64 -32.01 10.10
N PRO A 123 10.41 -33.35 9.97
CA PRO A 123 9.62 -34.16 9.05
C PRO A 123 8.68 -35.21 9.76
N SER A 124 7.94 -35.98 8.94
CA SER A 124 7.41 -37.35 9.16
C SER A 124 6.03 -37.56 9.82
N GLY A 125 5.15 -38.28 9.10
CA GLY A 125 3.90 -38.86 9.59
C GLY A 125 2.94 -39.22 8.46
N SER A 126 2.68 -40.51 8.28
CA SER A 126 2.05 -41.22 7.16
C SER A 126 0.52 -41.05 6.97
N ASP A 127 0.08 -41.53 5.80
CA ASP A 127 -1.23 -42.07 5.39
C ASP A 127 -2.22 -41.19 4.59
N GLU A 128 -2.69 -41.77 3.47
CA GLU A 128 -3.64 -41.25 2.47
C GLU A 128 -4.76 -42.32 2.27
N PRO A 129 -5.94 -42.07 1.65
CA PRO A 129 -7.06 -41.13 1.88
C PRO A 129 -8.41 -41.87 2.18
N PRO A 130 -9.60 -41.21 2.12
CA PRO A 130 -10.39 -41.30 0.87
C PRO A 130 -11.16 -40.02 0.41
N LYS A 131 -11.57 -40.05 -0.86
CA LYS A 131 -12.19 -39.00 -1.71
C LYS A 131 -13.71 -38.81 -1.50
N THR A 132 -14.25 -37.62 -1.82
CA THR A 132 -15.31 -37.36 -2.86
C THR A 132 -15.81 -35.88 -2.87
N PRO A 133 -16.44 -35.40 -3.98
CA PRO A 133 -16.24 -34.04 -4.52
C PRO A 133 -17.43 -33.09 -4.31
N ARG A 134 -17.22 -31.76 -4.35
CA ARG A 134 -18.30 -30.78 -4.63
C ARG A 134 -17.82 -29.68 -5.57
N GLY A 135 -18.61 -29.49 -6.62
CA GLY A 135 -18.28 -28.76 -7.83
C GLY A 135 -18.17 -27.25 -7.66
N ARG A 136 -17.35 -26.67 -8.55
CA ARG A 136 -17.22 -25.23 -8.77
C ARG A 136 -18.34 -24.76 -9.70
N PRO A 137 -19.07 -23.68 -9.38
CA PRO A 137 -20.00 -23.09 -10.35
C PRO A 137 -19.20 -22.35 -11.45
N GLN A 138 -19.58 -22.55 -12.71
CA GLN A 138 -19.11 -21.75 -13.85
C GLN A 138 -20.19 -20.73 -14.22
N LEU A 139 -19.82 -19.46 -14.29
CA LEU A 139 -20.67 -18.39 -14.81
C LEU A 139 -20.69 -18.46 -16.35
N ARG A 140 -21.89 -18.48 -16.95
CA ARG A 140 -22.08 -18.33 -18.40
C ARG A 140 -22.42 -16.87 -18.73
N VAL A 141 -21.73 -16.30 -19.70
CA VAL A 141 -22.03 -15.00 -20.28
C VAL A 141 -23.26 -15.13 -21.20
N VAL A 142 -24.27 -14.29 -20.99
CA VAL A 142 -25.44 -14.15 -21.88
C VAL A 142 -25.17 -12.99 -22.84
N LYS A 143 -25.53 -13.19 -24.11
CA LYS A 143 -25.40 -12.21 -25.19
C LYS A 143 -26.68 -11.42 -25.38
#